data_AF-A0A7W0Q2S4-F1
#
_entry.id   AF-A0A7W0Q2S4-F1
#
_cell.length_a   1.000
_cell.length_b   1.000
_cell.length_c   1.000
_cell.angle_alpha   90.00
_cell.angle_beta   90.00
_cell.angle_gamma   90.00
#
_symmetry.space_group_name_H-M   'P 1'
#
loop_
_entity.id
_entity.type
_entity.pdbx_description
1 polymer ?
#
loop_
_entity_poly.entity_id
_entity_poly.type
_entity_poly.pdbx_seq_one_letter_code
_entity_poly.pdbx_strand_id
1 'polypeptide(L)'
;MRGLAAGLVLACFIAACAARQQPLPDWQKRQTKMNQVTTLWAQIRDWRREAGLKVEPSEASMLQWRGRTVVEAARVCPDGHSVPKTCDDVCSLADAICDNAEAICEIAKELGKDDQQAQEKCASATASCREAKQRCCGCSEEPAR
;
A
#
# COMPACT_ATOMS: atom_id res chain seq x y z
N MET A 1 -64.69 14.37 47.73
CA MET A 1 -63.48 15.05 47.23
C MET A 1 -62.73 14.10 46.32
N ARG A 2 -62.45 14.56 45.10
CA ARG A 2 -61.83 13.84 43.97
C ARG A 2 -60.38 13.47 44.27
N GLY A 3 -59.89 12.36 43.69
CA GLY A 3 -58.44 12.11 43.63
C GLY A 3 -58.02 10.72 43.13
N LEU A 4 -58.46 10.30 41.94
CA LEU A 4 -57.82 9.18 41.21
C LEU A 4 -56.68 9.78 40.35
N ALA A 5 -55.42 9.49 40.69
CA ALA A 5 -54.27 9.80 39.84
C ALA A 5 -53.75 8.49 39.21
N ALA A 6 -54.08 8.30 37.93
CA ALA A 6 -53.55 7.24 37.09
C ALA A 6 -52.11 7.56 36.70
N GLY A 7 -51.15 6.74 37.15
CA GLY A 7 -49.76 6.79 36.73
C GLY A 7 -49.61 6.25 35.31
N LEU A 8 -49.38 7.14 34.35
CA LEU A 8 -49.12 6.82 32.95
C LEU A 8 -47.67 6.31 32.82
N VAL A 9 -47.50 5.00 32.63
CA VAL A 9 -46.22 4.39 32.27
C VAL A 9 -45.93 4.74 30.81
N LEU A 10 -45.10 5.77 30.61
CA LEU A 10 -44.61 6.18 29.30
C LEU A 10 -43.57 5.15 28.82
N ALA A 11 -44.03 4.09 28.14
CA ALA A 11 -43.19 3.17 27.41
C ALA A 11 -42.62 3.89 26.16
N CYS A 12 -41.53 4.62 26.33
CA CYS A 12 -40.71 5.07 25.21
C CYS A 12 -40.10 3.84 24.54
N PHE A 13 -40.74 3.40 23.45
CA PHE A 13 -40.17 2.48 22.47
C PHE A 13 -38.85 3.09 21.96
N ILE A 14 -37.74 2.67 22.54
CA ILE A 14 -36.42 2.84 21.94
C ILE A 14 -36.42 1.89 20.73
N ALA A 15 -36.97 2.36 19.62
CA ALA A 15 -36.66 1.83 18.30
C ALA A 15 -35.17 2.12 18.06
N ALA A 16 -34.34 1.25 18.61
CA ALA A 16 -32.91 1.25 18.36
C ALA A 16 -32.73 1.24 16.84
N CYS A 17 -32.05 2.26 16.34
CA CYS A 17 -31.65 2.41 14.95
C CYS A 17 -30.75 1.24 14.54
N ALA A 18 -31.33 0.07 14.28
CA ALA A 18 -30.72 -0.97 13.47
C ALA A 18 -30.77 -0.50 12.01
N ALA A 19 -30.05 0.58 11.72
CA ALA A 19 -29.79 1.01 10.36
C ALA A 19 -28.99 -0.11 9.70
N ARG A 20 -29.70 -0.96 8.96
CA ARG A 20 -29.14 -2.01 8.12
C ARG A 20 -28.14 -1.31 7.19
N GLN A 21 -26.83 -1.41 7.46
CA GLN A 21 -25.81 -0.86 6.59
C GLN A 21 -25.98 -1.50 5.23
N GLN A 22 -26.48 -0.74 4.26
CA GLN A 22 -26.54 -1.22 2.89
C GLN A 22 -25.09 -1.41 2.41
N PRO A 23 -24.77 -2.54 1.77
CA PRO A 23 -23.45 -2.76 1.22
C PRO A 23 -23.15 -1.67 0.19
N LEU A 24 -21.94 -1.13 0.24
CA LEU A 24 -21.49 -0.13 -0.72
C LEU A 24 -21.62 -0.67 -2.16
N PRO A 25 -22.09 0.14 -3.13
CA PRO A 25 -22.02 -0.20 -4.54
C PRO A 25 -20.59 -0.53 -4.97
N ASP A 26 -20.42 -1.45 -5.92
CA ASP A 26 -19.09 -1.94 -6.30
C ASP A 26 -18.19 -0.85 -6.90
N TRP A 27 -18.77 0.10 -7.62
CA TRP A 27 -18.03 1.27 -8.11
C TRP A 27 -17.43 2.09 -6.96
N GLN A 28 -18.14 2.21 -5.84
CA GLN A 28 -17.69 2.99 -4.69
C GLN A 28 -16.57 2.25 -3.95
N LYS A 29 -16.70 0.91 -3.79
CA LYS A 29 -15.61 0.07 -3.27
C LYS A 29 -14.35 0.21 -4.12
N ARG A 30 -14.47 0.16 -5.44
CA ARG A 30 -13.35 0.36 -6.37
C ARG A 30 -12.68 1.71 -6.18
N GLN A 31 -13.46 2.80 -6.09
CA GLN A 31 -12.92 4.15 -5.86
C GLN A 31 -12.15 4.26 -4.55
N THR A 32 -12.68 3.70 -3.45
CA THR A 32 -11.98 3.68 -2.17
C THR A 32 -10.62 2.98 -2.27
N LYS A 33 -10.57 1.82 -2.93
CA LYS A 33 -9.32 1.08 -3.16
C LYS A 33 -8.34 1.83 -4.05
N MET A 34 -8.82 2.45 -5.12
CA MET A 34 -7.96 3.24 -6.01
C MET A 34 -7.39 4.49 -5.34
N ASN A 35 -8.13 5.10 -4.42
CA ASN A 35 -7.61 6.19 -3.59
C ASN A 35 -6.46 5.70 -2.69
N GLN A 36 -6.62 4.52 -2.06
CA GLN A 36 -5.56 3.90 -1.27
C GLN A 36 -4.31 3.60 -2.12
N VAL A 37 -4.48 2.99 -3.29
CA VAL A 37 -3.39 2.75 -4.25
C VAL A 37 -2.68 4.05 -4.62
N THR A 38 -3.44 5.12 -4.87
CA THR A 38 -2.87 6.42 -5.24
C THR A 38 -2.05 7.02 -4.10
N THR A 39 -2.53 6.93 -2.86
CA THR A 39 -1.80 7.40 -1.67
C THR A 39 -0.50 6.63 -1.46
N LEU A 40 -0.57 5.29 -1.49
CA LEU A 40 0.61 4.43 -1.32
C LEU A 40 1.63 4.66 -2.43
N TRP A 41 1.16 4.82 -3.67
CA TRP A 41 2.03 5.09 -4.82
C TRP A 41 2.69 6.47 -4.74
N ALA A 42 1.99 7.49 -4.23
CA ALA A 42 2.59 8.80 -3.98
C ALA A 42 3.73 8.71 -2.95
N GLN A 43 3.55 7.95 -1.86
CA GLN A 43 4.59 7.72 -0.86
C GLN A 43 5.82 7.01 -1.48
N ILE A 44 5.62 5.98 -2.30
CA ILE A 44 6.72 5.31 -3.01
C ILE A 44 7.51 6.32 -3.85
N ARG A 45 6.85 7.23 -4.57
CA ARG A 45 7.52 8.22 -5.42
C ARG A 45 8.36 9.22 -4.62
N ASP A 46 7.87 9.63 -3.46
CA ASP A 46 8.59 10.52 -2.56
C ASP A 46 9.82 9.82 -1.98
N TRP A 47 9.67 8.59 -1.50
CA TRP A 47 10.78 7.77 -1.01
C TRP A 47 11.80 7.41 -2.11
N ARG A 48 11.36 7.16 -3.34
CA ARG A 48 12.29 6.97 -4.47
C ARG A 48 13.16 8.21 -4.69
N ARG A 49 12.58 9.40 -4.60
CA ARG A 49 13.34 10.66 -4.72
C ARG A 49 14.35 10.79 -3.59
N GLU A 50 13.95 10.50 -2.35
CA GLU A 50 14.82 10.53 -1.18
C GLU A 50 15.97 9.51 -1.29
N ALA A 51 15.72 8.33 -1.87
CA ALA A 51 16.73 7.32 -2.16
C ALA A 51 17.68 7.68 -3.32
N GLY A 52 17.48 8.84 -3.98
CA GLY A 52 18.23 9.23 -5.18
C GLY A 52 17.89 8.42 -6.43
N LEU A 53 16.75 7.73 -6.44
CA LEU A 53 16.24 7.00 -7.60
C LEU A 53 15.44 7.94 -8.51
N LYS A 54 15.24 7.54 -9.77
CA LYS A 54 14.27 8.20 -10.65
C LYS A 54 12.88 8.07 -10.02
N VAL A 55 12.07 9.13 -10.06
CA VAL A 55 10.73 9.14 -9.42
C VAL A 55 9.88 7.95 -9.88
N GLU A 56 9.90 7.64 -11.17
CA GLU A 56 9.27 6.45 -11.73
C GLU A 56 10.33 5.39 -12.08
N PRO A 57 10.02 4.10 -11.94
CA PRO A 57 10.84 3.04 -12.50
C PRO A 57 10.83 3.12 -14.04
N SER A 58 11.85 2.55 -14.68
CA SER A 58 11.87 2.51 -16.15
C SER A 58 10.76 1.61 -16.71
N GLU A 59 10.27 1.92 -17.91
CA GLU A 59 9.27 1.09 -18.58
C GLU A 59 9.75 -0.35 -18.77
N ALA A 60 11.03 -0.54 -19.11
CA ALA A 60 11.64 -1.87 -19.21
C ALA A 60 11.57 -2.64 -17.88
N SER A 61 11.84 -1.97 -16.75
CA SER A 61 11.72 -2.55 -15.41
C SER A 61 10.27 -2.92 -15.09
N MET A 62 9.31 -2.03 -15.37
CA MET A 62 7.89 -2.33 -15.18
C MET A 62 7.40 -3.52 -16.01
N LEU A 63 7.83 -3.62 -17.28
CA LEU A 63 7.50 -4.75 -18.15
C LEU A 63 8.09 -6.06 -17.64
N GLN A 64 9.34 -6.05 -17.16
CA GLN A 64 10.00 -7.22 -16.60
C GLN A 64 9.27 -7.76 -15.35
N TRP A 65 8.74 -6.87 -14.52
CA TRP A 65 8.16 -7.21 -13.20
C TRP A 65 6.64 -7.26 -13.19
N ARG A 66 5.99 -7.06 -14.34
CA ARG A 66 4.55 -7.24 -14.48
C ARG A 66 4.15 -8.68 -14.15
N GLY A 67 3.22 -8.84 -13.21
CA GLY A 67 2.71 -10.15 -12.78
C GLY A 67 3.66 -10.97 -11.89
N ARG A 68 4.82 -10.40 -11.50
CA ARG A 68 5.74 -10.97 -10.51
C ARG A 68 5.39 -10.47 -9.11
N THR A 69 5.84 -11.20 -8.09
CA THR A 69 5.65 -10.81 -6.69
C THR A 69 6.69 -9.80 -6.22
N VAL A 70 6.34 -9.01 -5.21
CA VAL A 70 7.28 -8.09 -4.55
C VAL A 70 8.42 -8.86 -3.87
N VAL A 71 8.12 -10.01 -3.27
CA VAL A 71 9.12 -10.90 -2.65
C VAL A 71 10.18 -11.35 -3.66
N GLU A 72 9.79 -11.74 -4.88
CA GLU A 72 10.75 -12.07 -5.94
C GLU A 72 11.58 -10.85 -6.34
N ALA A 73 10.94 -9.69 -6.45
CA ALA A 73 11.58 -8.44 -6.83
C ALA A 73 12.60 -7.95 -5.78
N ALA A 74 12.36 -8.21 -4.50
CA ALA A 74 13.23 -7.83 -3.39
C ALA A 74 14.51 -8.68 -3.26
N ARG A 75 14.56 -9.86 -3.89
CA ARG A 75 15.72 -10.78 -3.85
C ARG A 75 16.82 -10.33 -4.82
N VAL A 76 17.56 -9.30 -4.40
CA VAL A 76 18.61 -8.69 -5.23
C VAL A 76 20.00 -8.81 -4.62
N CYS A 77 20.09 -9.08 -3.31
CA CYS A 77 21.36 -9.31 -2.67
C CYS A 77 21.84 -10.74 -2.90
N PRO A 78 23.14 -10.95 -3.19
CA PRO A 78 23.73 -12.27 -3.19
C PRO A 78 23.54 -12.96 -1.83
N ASP A 79 23.43 -14.29 -1.86
CA ASP A 79 23.33 -15.08 -0.63
C ASP A 79 24.56 -14.84 0.27
N GLY A 80 24.32 -14.60 1.56
CA GLY A 80 25.37 -14.31 2.54
C GLY A 80 25.91 -12.87 2.50
N HIS A 81 25.40 -12.00 1.63
CA HIS A 81 25.76 -10.58 1.61
C HIS A 81 25.17 -9.85 2.84
N SER A 82 26.04 -9.20 3.60
CA SER A 82 25.64 -8.30 4.69
C SER A 82 25.84 -6.85 4.27
N VAL A 83 24.79 -6.06 4.29
CA VAL A 83 24.88 -4.61 4.06
C VAL A 83 25.43 -3.94 5.33
N PRO A 84 26.36 -2.97 5.21
CA PRO A 84 26.87 -2.22 6.37
C PRO A 84 25.77 -1.48 7.13
N LYS A 85 25.91 -1.33 8.46
CA LYS A 85 24.94 -0.60 9.29
C LYS A 85 24.81 0.89 8.94
N THR A 86 25.86 1.47 8.35
CA THR A 86 25.81 2.86 7.86
C THR A 86 24.80 3.06 6.73
N CYS A 87 24.32 1.97 6.13
CA CYS A 87 23.29 1.96 5.10
C CYS A 87 21.87 1.72 5.63
N ASP A 88 21.68 1.66 6.96
CA ASP A 88 20.38 1.34 7.58
C ASP A 88 19.26 2.26 7.09
N ASP A 89 19.53 3.56 6.88
CA ASP A 89 18.54 4.51 6.36
C ASP A 89 18.09 4.16 4.93
N VAL A 90 19.06 3.84 4.05
CA VAL A 90 18.80 3.45 2.65
C VAL A 90 18.01 2.14 2.60
N CYS A 91 18.36 1.20 3.47
CA CYS A 91 17.68 -0.10 3.55
C CYS A 91 16.29 0.01 4.17
N SER A 92 16.10 0.85 5.19
CA SER A 92 14.80 1.13 5.78
C SER A 92 13.85 1.76 4.76
N LEU A 93 14.36 2.67 3.93
CA LEU A 93 13.60 3.28 2.84
C LEU A 93 13.22 2.26 1.77
N ALA A 94 14.14 1.33 1.44
CA ALA A 94 13.85 0.23 0.53
C ALA A 94 12.77 -0.72 1.07
N ASP A 95 12.81 -1.03 2.36
CA ASP A 95 11.79 -1.85 3.02
C ASP A 95 10.42 -1.17 3.00
N ALA A 96 10.35 0.13 3.34
CA ALA A 96 9.10 0.89 3.28
C ALA A 96 8.50 0.93 1.86
N ILE A 97 9.34 1.07 0.82
CA ILE A 97 8.88 0.98 -0.58
C ILE A 97 8.30 -0.41 -0.89
N CYS A 98 8.95 -1.48 -0.41
CA CYS A 98 8.48 -2.85 -0.63
C CYS A 98 7.17 -3.13 0.10
N ASP A 99 7.01 -2.68 1.34
CA ASP A 99 5.76 -2.82 2.11
C ASP A 99 4.58 -2.14 1.40
N ASN A 100 4.79 -0.91 0.92
CA ASN A 100 3.77 -0.22 0.12
C ASN A 100 3.50 -0.91 -1.21
N ALA A 101 4.52 -1.52 -1.84
CA ALA A 101 4.34 -2.29 -3.05
C ALA A 101 3.49 -3.54 -2.82
N GLU A 102 3.70 -4.25 -1.71
CA GLU A 102 2.87 -5.40 -1.33
C GLU A 102 1.42 -4.98 -1.11
N ALA A 103 1.19 -3.88 -0.38
CA ALA A 103 -0.14 -3.34 -0.16
C ALA A 103 -0.86 -2.96 -1.47
N ILE A 104 -0.16 -2.30 -2.41
CA ILE A 104 -0.72 -1.97 -3.73
C ILE A 104 -1.07 -3.24 -4.50
N CYS A 105 -0.20 -4.25 -4.49
CA CYS A 105 -0.42 -5.49 -5.24
C CYS A 105 -1.54 -6.35 -4.65
N GLU A 106 -1.70 -6.40 -3.33
CA GLU A 106 -2.86 -7.06 -2.72
C GLU A 106 -4.17 -6.31 -3.05
N ILE A 107 -4.19 -4.97 -3.02
CA ILE A 107 -5.37 -4.20 -3.47
C ILE A 107 -5.68 -4.49 -4.94
N ALA A 108 -4.67 -4.53 -5.81
CA ALA A 108 -4.85 -4.84 -7.24
C ALA A 108 -5.41 -6.25 -7.45
N LYS A 109 -4.94 -7.23 -6.68
CA LYS A 109 -5.48 -8.60 -6.70
C LYS A 109 -6.93 -8.65 -6.24
N GLU A 110 -7.30 -7.90 -5.21
CA GLU A 110 -8.69 -7.80 -4.76
C GLU A 110 -9.61 -7.09 -5.75
N LEU A 111 -9.09 -6.14 -6.53
CA LEU A 111 -9.82 -5.50 -7.63
C LEU A 111 -9.95 -6.40 -8.87
N GLY A 112 -9.08 -7.41 -8.98
CA GLY A 112 -9.08 -8.40 -10.05
C GLY A 112 -8.07 -8.11 -11.15
N LYS A 113 -7.79 -9.14 -11.95
CA LYS A 113 -6.80 -9.09 -13.04
C LYS A 113 -7.20 -8.18 -14.19
N ASP A 114 -8.49 -7.89 -14.33
CA ASP A 114 -9.04 -7.04 -15.38
C ASP A 114 -8.93 -5.54 -15.05
N ASP A 115 -8.63 -5.17 -13.81
CA ASP A 115 -8.39 -3.77 -13.42
C ASP A 115 -6.97 -3.32 -13.83
N GLN A 116 -6.80 -3.00 -15.12
CA GLN A 116 -5.51 -2.63 -15.70
C GLN A 116 -4.81 -1.50 -14.95
N GLN A 117 -5.58 -0.52 -14.46
CA GLN A 117 -5.04 0.61 -13.70
C GLN A 117 -4.38 0.14 -12.40
N ALA A 118 -5.02 -0.77 -11.65
CA ALA A 118 -4.44 -1.33 -10.44
C ALA A 118 -3.26 -2.26 -10.76
N GLN A 119 -3.35 -3.07 -11.83
CA GLN A 119 -2.26 -3.96 -12.26
C GLN A 119 -1.00 -3.19 -12.69
N GLU A 120 -1.14 -2.07 -13.40
CA GLU A 120 -0.04 -1.19 -13.78
C GLU A 120 0.64 -0.56 -12.55
N LYS A 121 -0.16 -0.13 -11.55
CA LYS A 121 0.39 0.40 -10.29
C LYS A 121 1.13 -0.67 -9.49
N CYS A 122 0.62 -1.90 -9.44
CA CYS A 122 1.36 -3.02 -8.85
C CYS A 122 2.69 -3.27 -9.58
N ALA A 123 2.70 -3.33 -10.92
CA ALA A 123 3.95 -3.53 -11.67
C ALA A 123 4.97 -2.41 -11.42
N SER A 124 4.52 -1.14 -11.39
CA SER A 124 5.36 0.02 -11.05
C SER A 124 5.92 -0.07 -9.63
N ALA A 125 5.09 -0.46 -8.65
CA ALA A 125 5.51 -0.60 -7.26
C ALA A 125 6.48 -1.77 -7.06
N THR A 126 6.23 -2.93 -7.68
CA THR A 126 7.15 -4.08 -7.68
C THR A 126 8.51 -3.73 -8.27
N ALA A 127 8.54 -3.05 -9.42
CA ALA A 127 9.78 -2.56 -10.01
C ALA A 127 10.51 -1.57 -9.08
N SER A 128 9.74 -0.74 -8.37
CA SER A 128 10.29 0.23 -7.41
C SER A 128 10.94 -0.42 -6.21
N CYS A 129 10.30 -1.44 -5.62
CA CYS A 129 10.86 -2.25 -4.54
C CYS A 129 12.20 -2.86 -4.98
N ARG A 130 12.27 -3.47 -6.16
CA ARG A 130 13.52 -4.03 -6.68
C ARG A 130 14.63 -3.00 -6.75
N GLU A 131 14.39 -1.87 -7.42
CA GLU A 131 15.41 -0.83 -7.61
C GLU A 131 15.89 -0.26 -6.26
N ALA A 132 14.98 -0.07 -5.29
CA ALA A 132 15.33 0.36 -3.94
C ALA A 132 16.15 -0.69 -3.19
N LYS A 133 15.78 -1.97 -3.28
CA LYS A 133 16.58 -3.06 -2.70
C LYS A 133 17.95 -3.16 -3.37
N GLN A 134 18.07 -2.92 -4.68
CA GLN A 134 19.37 -2.89 -5.36
C GLN A 134 20.24 -1.75 -4.81
N ARG A 135 19.63 -0.60 -4.52
CA ARG A 135 20.32 0.54 -3.92
C ARG A 135 20.80 0.25 -2.50
N CYS A 136 19.95 -0.34 -1.65
CA CYS A 136 20.34 -0.83 -0.33
C CYS A 136 21.50 -1.84 -0.44
N CYS A 137 21.38 -2.82 -1.35
CA CYS A 137 22.37 -3.87 -1.48
C CYS A 137 23.75 -3.39 -1.95
N GLY A 138 23.75 -2.43 -2.88
CA GLY A 138 24.96 -1.81 -3.41
C GLY A 138 25.50 -0.67 -2.54
N CYS A 139 24.89 -0.41 -1.38
CA CYS A 139 25.42 0.57 -0.44
C CYS A 139 26.68 0.03 0.24
N SER A 140 27.74 0.84 0.24
CA SER A 140 29.05 0.52 0.83
C SER A 140 29.49 1.66 1.76
N GLU A 141 30.46 1.36 2.63
CA GLU A 141 31.01 2.34 3.59
C GLU A 141 31.90 3.42 2.94
N GLU A 142 32.16 3.37 1.63
CA GLU A 142 33.05 4.35 1.00
C GLU A 142 32.42 5.75 0.93
N PRO A 143 33.17 6.81 1.27
CA PRO A 143 32.69 8.17 1.11
C PRO A 143 32.50 8.46 -0.38
N ALA A 144 31.33 9.02 -0.72
CA ALA A 144 31.09 9.59 -2.04
C ALA A 144 32.25 10.53 -2.41
N ARG A 145 33.02 10.16 -3.43
CA ARG A 145 34.00 11.07 -4.06
C ARG A 145 33.31 12.07 -4.96
#